data_AF-A0A960MEG6-F1
#
_entry.id   AF-A0A960MEG6-F1
#
_cell.length_a   1.000
_cell.length_b   1.000
_cell.length_c   1.000
_cell.angle_alpha   90.00
_cell.angle_beta   90.00
_cell.angle_gamma   90.00
#
_symmetry.space_group_name_H-M   'P 1'
#
loop_
_entity.id
_entity.type
_entity.pdbx_description
1 polymer ?
#
loop_
_entity_poly.entity_id
_entity_poly.type
_entity_poly.pdbx_seq_one_letter_code
_entity_poly.pdbx_strand_id
1 'polypeptide(L)'
;MKQRTILRFLLMAITGLLTMARVASADPFPPVATDLILGIQATGGQGSNVNLFFNLGPAWEIRDNGDVGLVANLNQELEDNFGVGWQDRTDLYFGAIANLSGASSGPAVNGDVPRTFYVSRTAASAQGSTAWTGFSSTALGVASTKLSGQYGIFPGMTTSAAEVGILNSSDSVRWGNSWTTWNPTPGTAYTVFTGGIQNNFGKSGLAFVDVQRIVPTVGTGTYETTIAISRTGDVFVATGFFDVTPAAPVNGSITGIESGGETVPSGTVLNLTANPDPGYAFVEWLVDSASAGSSNPLPLTVNANTS
;
A
#
# COMPACT_ATOMS: atom_id res chain seq x y z
N MET A 1 -12.98 -66.51 13.76
CA MET A 1 -12.04 -65.67 14.54
C MET A 1 -10.89 -65.26 13.63
N LYS A 2 -10.82 -63.98 13.25
CA LYS A 2 -9.67 -63.40 12.53
C LYS A 2 -9.32 -62.07 13.20
N GLN A 3 -8.03 -61.91 13.47
CA GLN A 3 -7.42 -60.91 14.35
C GLN A 3 -7.72 -59.48 13.92
N ARG A 4 -7.99 -58.63 14.92
CA ARG A 4 -7.96 -57.17 14.82
C ARG A 4 -6.51 -56.71 14.86
N THR A 5 -5.99 -56.21 13.75
CA THR A 5 -4.70 -55.50 13.72
C THR A 5 -4.95 -54.04 14.05
N ILE A 6 -4.54 -53.63 15.25
CA ILE A 6 -4.49 -52.24 15.68
C ILE A 6 -3.28 -51.61 15.01
N LEU A 7 -3.50 -50.72 14.04
CA LEU A 7 -2.44 -49.92 13.44
C LEU A 7 -2.41 -48.56 14.16
N ARG A 8 -1.50 -48.43 15.13
CA ARG A 8 -1.11 -47.16 15.72
C ARG A 8 -0.29 -46.41 14.67
N PHE A 9 -0.84 -45.35 14.10
CA PHE A 9 -0.04 -44.37 13.37
C PHE A 9 0.28 -43.17 14.27
N LEU A 10 1.58 -42.97 14.40
CA LEU A 10 2.26 -41.89 15.08
C LEU A 10 1.73 -40.55 14.58
N LEU A 11 1.25 -39.71 15.51
CA LEU A 11 0.98 -38.30 15.25
C LEU A 11 2.32 -37.61 15.02
N MET A 12 2.79 -37.59 13.77
CA MET A 12 3.86 -36.70 13.37
C MET A 12 3.22 -35.34 13.18
N ALA A 13 3.35 -34.47 14.18
CA ALA A 13 3.14 -33.05 14.03
C ALA A 13 4.09 -32.59 12.93
N ILE A 14 3.58 -32.47 11.70
CA ILE A 14 4.18 -31.58 10.72
C ILE A 14 3.97 -30.21 11.36
N THR A 15 5.01 -29.73 12.04
CA THR A 15 5.23 -28.32 12.24
C THR A 15 5.04 -27.70 10.87
N GLY A 16 3.84 -27.17 10.64
CA GLY A 16 3.62 -26.21 9.58
C GLY A 16 4.73 -25.21 9.78
N LEU A 17 5.66 -25.20 8.83
CA LEU A 17 6.55 -24.09 8.66
C LEU A 17 5.56 -22.92 8.53
N LEU A 18 5.40 -22.18 9.62
CA LEU A 18 4.87 -20.84 9.56
C LEU A 18 5.82 -20.17 8.57
N THR A 19 5.43 -20.14 7.30
CA THR A 19 5.73 -18.99 6.48
C THR A 19 5.18 -17.86 7.32
N MET A 20 6.04 -17.28 8.15
CA MET A 20 5.77 -15.97 8.67
C MET A 20 5.61 -15.18 7.39
N ALA A 21 4.36 -14.91 7.01
CA ALA A 21 4.07 -13.77 6.20
C ALA A 21 4.88 -12.68 6.88
N ARG A 22 5.94 -12.22 6.20
CA ARG A 22 6.67 -11.02 6.56
C ARG A 22 5.59 -10.05 7.02
N VAL A 23 5.51 -9.81 8.33
CA VAL A 23 4.55 -8.82 8.83
C VAL A 23 5.10 -7.56 8.22
N ALA A 24 4.36 -7.06 7.25
CA ALA A 24 4.79 -5.95 6.45
C ALA A 24 4.99 -4.79 7.43
N SER A 25 6.23 -4.37 7.57
CA SER A 25 6.63 -3.32 8.50
C SER A 25 7.06 -2.15 7.67
N ALA A 26 6.55 -0.97 8.02
CA ALA A 26 7.16 0.26 7.55
C ALA A 26 8.65 0.28 7.94
N ASP A 27 9.44 1.00 7.15
CA ASP A 27 10.81 1.33 7.51
C ASP A 27 10.84 2.24 8.75
N PRO A 28 11.98 2.32 9.46
CA PRO A 28 12.06 3.09 10.69
C PRO A 28 11.74 4.59 10.49
N PHE A 29 11.11 5.19 11.50
CA PHE A 29 10.87 6.62 11.58
C PHE A 29 11.79 7.26 12.63
N PRO A 30 12.48 8.39 12.34
CA PRO A 30 12.27 9.27 11.19
C PRO A 30 12.91 8.78 9.89
N PRO A 31 12.29 9.10 8.74
CA PRO A 31 12.80 8.73 7.42
C PRO A 31 14.07 9.49 7.06
N VAL A 32 14.82 8.95 6.12
CA VAL A 32 15.87 9.70 5.45
C VAL A 32 15.29 10.55 4.32
N ALA A 33 16.02 11.58 3.92
CA ALA A 33 15.69 12.30 2.68
C ALA A 33 15.67 11.29 1.53
N THR A 34 14.72 11.41 0.60
CA THR A 34 14.41 10.49 -0.52
C THR A 34 13.46 9.32 -0.22
N ASP A 35 13.16 9.03 1.04
CA ASP A 35 12.18 8.00 1.36
C ASP A 35 10.78 8.41 0.93
N LEU A 36 9.97 7.44 0.46
CA LEU A 36 8.57 7.61 0.18
C LEU A 36 7.76 7.53 1.48
N ILE A 37 7.06 8.61 1.79
CA ILE A 37 6.28 8.74 3.01
C ILE A 37 4.80 8.72 2.69
N LEU A 38 4.11 7.76 3.30
CA LEU A 38 2.66 7.68 3.32
C LEU A 38 2.12 8.53 4.49
N GLY A 39 1.42 9.61 4.17
CA GLY A 39 0.77 10.47 5.15
C GLY A 39 -0.73 10.20 5.23
N ILE A 40 -1.28 10.18 6.44
CA ILE A 40 -2.70 9.94 6.73
C ILE A 40 -3.24 11.06 7.62
N GLN A 41 -4.43 11.57 7.28
CA GLN A 41 -5.15 12.54 8.10
C GLN A 41 -6.66 12.30 8.01
N ALA A 42 -7.38 12.71 9.05
CA ALA A 42 -8.83 12.82 9.01
C ALA A 42 -9.25 14.30 8.88
N THR A 43 -10.21 14.59 8.01
CA THR A 43 -10.79 15.95 7.88
C THR A 43 -11.86 16.25 8.93
N GLY A 44 -12.27 15.24 9.69
CA GLY A 44 -13.26 15.33 10.76
C GLY A 44 -13.19 14.12 11.69
N GLY A 45 -14.15 14.03 12.61
CA GLY A 45 -14.31 12.88 13.50
C GLY A 45 -13.11 12.61 14.43
N GLN A 46 -12.99 11.37 14.89
CA GLN A 46 -11.87 10.92 15.72
C GLN A 46 -10.54 11.07 14.97
N GLY A 47 -9.48 11.53 15.65
CA GLY A 47 -8.14 11.67 15.07
C GLY A 47 -7.97 12.85 14.10
N SER A 48 -8.96 13.75 13.98
CA SER A 48 -8.83 14.95 13.11
C SER A 48 -7.73 15.92 13.54
N ASN A 49 -7.19 15.75 14.74
CA ASN A 49 -6.09 16.51 15.33
C ASN A 49 -4.73 15.79 15.21
N VAL A 50 -4.66 14.68 14.45
CA VAL A 50 -3.47 13.84 14.30
C VAL A 50 -3.13 13.65 12.82
N ASN A 51 -1.83 13.64 12.51
CA ASN A 51 -1.31 13.10 11.26
C ASN A 51 -0.44 11.89 11.56
N LEU A 52 -0.62 10.80 10.80
CA LEU A 52 0.28 9.65 10.82
C LEU A 52 1.16 9.67 9.58
N PHE A 53 2.41 9.24 9.75
CA PHE A 53 3.40 9.11 8.68
C PHE A 53 4.09 7.77 8.76
N PHE A 54 4.03 7.02 7.66
CA PHE A 54 4.68 5.72 7.52
C PHE A 54 5.79 5.85 6.50
N ASN A 55 6.97 5.33 6.83
CA ASN A 55 8.08 5.24 5.89
C ASN A 55 7.93 3.97 5.04
N LEU A 56 7.79 4.12 3.73
CA LEU A 56 7.69 3.01 2.78
C LEU A 56 9.03 2.70 2.11
N GLY A 57 10.11 3.34 2.58
CA GLY A 57 11.47 3.14 2.09
C GLY A 57 11.83 4.01 0.90
N PRO A 58 13.00 3.78 0.28
CA PRO A 58 13.57 4.70 -0.69
C PRO A 58 12.74 4.79 -1.97
N ALA A 59 12.34 6.00 -2.37
CA ALA A 59 11.46 6.18 -3.53
C ALA A 59 12.06 5.70 -4.87
N TRP A 60 13.40 5.72 -4.99
CA TRP A 60 14.09 5.23 -6.18
C TRP A 60 14.00 3.71 -6.33
N GLU A 61 13.89 2.94 -5.25
CA GLU A 61 13.68 1.48 -5.33
C GLU A 61 12.31 1.17 -5.92
N ILE A 62 11.30 1.93 -5.51
CA ILE A 62 9.93 1.82 -6.05
C ILE A 62 9.88 2.25 -7.53
N ARG A 63 10.65 3.26 -7.93
CA ARG A 63 10.80 3.65 -9.34
C ARG A 63 11.42 2.52 -10.16
N ASP A 64 12.50 1.92 -9.66
CA ASP A 64 13.26 0.90 -10.39
C ASP A 64 12.55 -0.47 -10.36
N ASN A 65 11.70 -0.71 -9.36
CA ASN A 65 10.82 -1.85 -9.25
C ASN A 65 9.44 -1.46 -8.67
N GLY A 66 8.50 -1.15 -9.55
CA GLY A 66 7.14 -0.74 -9.16
C GLY A 66 6.26 -1.85 -8.59
N ASP A 67 6.67 -3.12 -8.68
CA ASP A 67 5.95 -4.31 -8.20
C ASP A 67 6.61 -4.89 -6.93
N VAL A 68 6.50 -4.16 -5.82
CA VAL A 68 7.09 -4.56 -4.53
C VAL A 68 6.19 -5.57 -3.79
N GLY A 69 4.88 -5.49 -3.99
CA GLY A 69 3.88 -6.29 -3.29
C GLY A 69 3.53 -5.70 -1.92
N LEU A 70 3.35 -6.54 -0.91
CA LEU A 70 2.98 -6.13 0.45
C LEU A 70 4.16 -5.46 1.19
N VAL A 71 3.99 -4.21 1.65
CA VAL A 71 5.06 -3.40 2.27
C VAL A 71 4.79 -2.96 3.71
N ALA A 72 3.52 -2.76 4.11
CA ALA A 72 3.17 -2.43 5.49
C ALA A 72 1.79 -2.98 5.89
N ASN A 73 1.50 -3.12 7.18
CA ASN A 73 0.14 -3.22 7.70
C ASN A 73 -0.13 -2.09 8.70
N LEU A 74 -1.17 -1.30 8.44
CA LEU A 74 -1.48 -0.07 9.19
C LEU A 74 -2.59 -0.27 10.22
N ASN A 75 -3.21 -1.46 10.32
CA ASN A 75 -4.51 -1.60 10.97
C ASN A 75 -4.49 -1.14 12.43
N GLN A 76 -3.51 -1.60 13.19
CA GLN A 76 -3.38 -1.26 14.61
C GLN A 76 -3.28 0.25 14.82
N GLU A 77 -2.39 0.91 14.07
CA GLU A 77 -2.15 2.36 14.19
C GLU A 77 -3.37 3.17 13.75
N LEU A 78 -4.09 2.70 12.73
CA LEU A 78 -5.32 3.34 12.28
C LEU A 78 -6.46 3.18 13.28
N GLU A 79 -6.62 2.00 13.89
CA GLU A 79 -7.61 1.79 14.95
C GLU A 79 -7.31 2.66 16.18
N ASP A 80 -6.05 2.72 16.61
CA ASP A 80 -5.65 3.46 17.80
C ASP A 80 -5.88 4.98 17.63
N ASN A 81 -5.63 5.53 16.44
CA ASN A 81 -5.69 6.97 16.21
C ASN A 81 -7.03 7.44 15.60
N PHE A 82 -7.66 6.63 14.75
CA PHE A 82 -8.85 7.01 13.98
C PHE A 82 -10.10 6.18 14.32
N GLY A 83 -9.95 5.16 15.17
CA GLY A 83 -11.03 4.33 15.68
C GLY A 83 -11.27 3.04 14.88
N VAL A 84 -11.86 2.05 15.53
CA VAL A 84 -12.34 0.82 14.88
C VAL A 84 -13.33 1.19 13.77
N GLY A 85 -13.22 0.54 12.61
CA GLY A 85 -14.04 0.87 11.43
C GLY A 85 -13.47 2.01 10.58
N TRP A 86 -12.20 2.38 10.78
CA TRP A 86 -11.50 3.41 9.99
C TRP A 86 -11.63 3.19 8.47
N GLN A 87 -11.71 1.95 8.01
CA GLN A 87 -11.83 1.58 6.60
C GLN A 87 -13.12 2.07 5.94
N ASP A 88 -14.18 2.30 6.73
CA ASP A 88 -15.48 2.80 6.26
C ASP A 88 -15.59 4.32 6.31
N ARG A 89 -14.56 5.00 6.83
CA ARG A 89 -14.55 6.45 6.98
C ARG A 89 -14.28 7.15 5.67
N THR A 90 -15.25 7.97 5.23
CA THR A 90 -15.12 8.80 4.03
C THR A 90 -14.36 10.10 4.28
N ASP A 91 -14.12 10.45 5.55
CA ASP A 91 -13.38 11.61 6.02
C ASP A 91 -11.92 11.31 6.39
N LEU A 92 -11.47 10.06 6.23
CA LEU A 92 -10.10 9.64 6.43
C LEU A 92 -9.40 9.54 5.06
N TYR A 93 -8.23 10.16 4.94
CA TYR A 93 -7.51 10.34 3.70
C TYR A 93 -6.07 9.93 3.82
N PHE A 94 -5.50 9.43 2.72
CA PHE A 94 -4.09 9.10 2.61
C PHE A 94 -3.51 9.60 1.29
N GLY A 95 -2.20 9.80 1.27
CA GLY A 95 -1.40 10.08 0.08
C GLY A 95 0.07 9.86 0.37
N ALA A 96 0.91 9.93 -0.64
CA ALA A 96 2.35 9.71 -0.52
C ALA A 96 3.16 10.85 -1.12
N ILE A 97 4.31 11.13 -0.48
CA ILE A 97 5.30 12.09 -0.98
C ILE A 97 6.71 11.52 -0.86
N ALA A 98 7.57 11.93 -1.78
CA ALA A 98 9.01 11.94 -1.59
C ALA A 98 9.59 13.18 -2.25
N ASN A 99 10.67 13.70 -1.67
CA ASN A 99 11.41 14.84 -2.19
C ASN A 99 12.89 14.53 -2.15
N LEU A 100 13.55 14.57 -3.31
CA LEU A 100 15.00 14.38 -3.36
C LEU A 100 15.74 15.58 -2.75
N SER A 101 15.48 16.79 -3.26
CA SER A 101 16.15 18.00 -2.77
C SER A 101 15.47 19.29 -3.23
N GLY A 102 15.68 20.37 -2.46
CA GLY A 102 15.35 21.76 -2.83
C GLY A 102 16.25 22.37 -3.90
N ALA A 103 17.43 21.79 -4.12
CA ALA A 103 18.42 22.31 -5.04
C ALA A 103 17.91 22.25 -6.50
N SER A 104 18.12 23.31 -7.27
CA SER A 104 17.80 23.34 -8.71
C SER A 104 18.89 22.72 -9.60
N SER A 105 20.05 22.38 -9.02
CA SER A 105 21.23 21.96 -9.76
C SER A 105 22.12 21.10 -8.87
N GLY A 106 22.90 20.24 -9.50
CA GLY A 106 23.75 19.26 -8.81
C GLY A 106 23.76 17.93 -9.59
N PRO A 107 24.59 16.97 -9.16
CA PRO A 107 24.61 15.64 -9.75
C PRO A 107 23.29 14.91 -9.47
N ALA A 108 22.92 13.99 -10.36
CA ALA A 108 21.85 13.06 -10.08
C ALA A 108 22.24 12.11 -8.94
N VAL A 109 21.26 11.71 -8.13
CA VAL A 109 21.39 10.72 -7.06
C VAL A 109 20.48 9.56 -7.42
N ASN A 110 21.02 8.35 -7.56
CA ASN A 110 20.26 7.15 -7.95
C ASN A 110 19.38 7.36 -9.20
N GLY A 111 19.89 8.09 -10.19
CA GLY A 111 19.15 8.39 -11.43
C GLY A 111 18.13 9.54 -11.34
N ASP A 112 17.90 10.09 -10.16
CA ASP A 112 17.06 11.27 -9.94
C ASP A 112 17.90 12.55 -9.98
N VAL A 113 17.53 13.47 -10.87
CA VAL A 113 18.11 14.81 -10.90
C VAL A 113 17.62 15.63 -9.70
N PRO A 114 18.38 16.63 -9.22
CA PRO A 114 17.91 17.52 -8.15
C PRO A 114 16.52 18.07 -8.44
N ARG A 115 15.70 18.25 -7.38
CA ARG A 115 14.28 18.63 -7.51
C ARG A 115 13.40 17.59 -8.20
N THR A 116 13.73 16.30 -8.06
CA THR A 116 12.80 15.21 -8.36
C THR A 116 11.85 14.97 -7.19
N PHE A 117 10.58 14.77 -7.51
CA PHE A 117 9.52 14.46 -6.56
C PHE A 117 8.87 13.14 -6.92
N TYR A 118 8.41 12.43 -5.90
CA TYR A 118 7.40 11.40 -6.03
C TYR A 118 6.19 11.88 -5.29
N VAL A 119 5.06 12.02 -5.95
CA VAL A 119 3.85 12.57 -5.33
C VAL A 119 2.68 11.75 -5.79
N SER A 120 1.85 11.31 -4.85
CA SER A 120 0.67 10.55 -5.18
C SER A 120 -0.39 11.41 -5.85
N ARG A 121 -1.27 10.78 -6.63
CA ARG A 121 -2.47 11.39 -7.17
C ARG A 121 -3.65 10.45 -6.97
N THR A 122 -4.80 11.04 -6.68
CA THR A 122 -6.05 10.31 -6.52
C THR A 122 -6.33 9.46 -7.75
N ALA A 123 -6.63 8.17 -7.52
CA ALA A 123 -6.99 7.22 -8.57
C ALA A 123 -8.21 6.40 -8.14
N ALA A 124 -9.07 6.03 -9.10
CA ALA A 124 -10.23 5.16 -8.85
C ALA A 124 -9.85 3.66 -8.94
N SER A 125 -8.77 3.37 -9.65
CA SER A 125 -8.15 2.06 -9.85
C SER A 125 -6.65 2.27 -9.98
N ALA A 126 -5.86 1.20 -9.91
CA ALA A 126 -4.45 1.27 -10.26
C ALA A 126 -4.24 1.85 -11.65
N GLN A 127 -3.20 2.69 -11.81
CA GLN A 127 -2.91 3.43 -13.05
C GLN A 127 -4.06 4.32 -13.56
N GLY A 128 -5.03 4.65 -12.70
CA GLY A 128 -6.23 5.38 -13.09
C GLY A 128 -6.10 6.91 -13.05
N SER A 129 -5.00 7.44 -12.52
CA SER A 129 -4.76 8.89 -12.42
C SER A 129 -4.27 9.47 -13.74
N THR A 130 -4.62 10.72 -14.00
CA THR A 130 -4.03 11.48 -15.11
C THR A 130 -2.67 12.04 -14.71
N ALA A 131 -1.73 12.21 -15.65
CA ALA A 131 -0.48 12.92 -15.36
C ALA A 131 -0.72 14.40 -15.07
N TRP A 132 0.00 15.00 -14.13
CA TRP A 132 0.12 16.46 -14.10
C TRP A 132 1.02 16.93 -15.23
N THR A 133 0.74 18.10 -15.79
CA THR A 133 1.52 18.69 -16.89
C THR A 133 1.79 20.17 -16.63
N GLY A 134 2.84 20.70 -17.27
CA GLY A 134 3.07 22.13 -17.34
C GLY A 134 3.64 22.78 -16.07
N PHE A 135 4.24 22.02 -15.15
CA PHE A 135 4.91 22.62 -14.01
C PHE A 135 6.17 23.38 -14.44
N SER A 136 6.26 24.65 -14.07
CA SER A 136 7.48 25.44 -14.23
C SER A 136 8.52 25.05 -13.17
N SER A 137 9.80 25.29 -13.46
CA SER A 137 10.88 25.12 -12.47
C SER A 137 10.64 25.94 -11.19
N THR A 138 10.02 27.12 -11.32
CA THR A 138 9.62 27.97 -10.18
C THR A 138 8.56 27.29 -9.32
N ALA A 139 7.49 26.77 -9.93
CA ALA A 139 6.44 26.05 -9.20
C ALA A 139 7.01 24.84 -8.45
N LEU A 140 7.87 24.06 -9.11
CA LEU A 140 8.56 22.94 -8.48
C LEU A 140 9.49 23.38 -7.34
N GLY A 141 10.13 24.54 -7.46
CA GLY A 141 10.91 25.13 -6.36
C GLY A 141 10.06 25.44 -5.12
N VAL A 142 8.85 25.97 -5.33
CA VAL A 142 7.87 26.21 -4.25
C VAL A 142 7.45 24.90 -3.59
N ALA A 143 7.05 23.89 -4.38
CA ALA A 143 6.71 22.56 -3.86
C ALA A 143 7.85 21.97 -3.02
N SER A 144 9.08 22.02 -3.55
CA SER A 144 10.23 21.46 -2.86
C SER A 144 10.53 22.14 -1.54
N THR A 145 10.39 23.47 -1.45
CA THR A 145 10.58 24.18 -0.18
C THR A 145 9.59 23.71 0.88
N LYS A 146 8.32 23.50 0.50
CA LYS A 146 7.29 23.01 1.43
C LYS A 146 7.53 21.56 1.83
N LEU A 147 7.83 20.68 0.87
CA LEU A 147 8.17 19.28 1.13
C LEU A 147 9.41 19.16 2.01
N SER A 148 10.50 19.88 1.71
CA SER A 148 11.70 19.92 2.57
C SER A 148 11.38 20.42 3.98
N GLY A 149 10.52 21.44 4.12
CA GLY A 149 10.06 21.90 5.43
C GLY A 149 9.32 20.80 6.20
N GLN A 150 8.53 19.99 5.51
CA GLN A 150 7.84 18.84 6.12
C GLN A 150 8.81 17.71 6.52
N TYR A 151 9.78 17.37 5.67
CA TYR A 151 10.82 16.42 6.07
C TYR A 151 11.63 16.92 7.27
N GLY A 152 11.84 18.23 7.38
CA GLY A 152 12.54 18.85 8.50
C GLY A 152 11.84 18.69 9.85
N ILE A 153 10.53 18.44 9.89
CA ILE A 153 9.80 18.24 11.15
C ILE A 153 9.75 16.77 11.60
N PHE A 154 9.96 15.80 10.70
CA PHE A 154 9.84 14.37 11.04
C PHE A 154 10.73 13.93 12.22
N PRO A 155 12.01 14.32 12.33
CA PRO A 155 12.85 13.89 13.46
C PRO A 155 12.39 14.37 14.84
N GLY A 156 11.47 15.33 14.91
CA GLY A 156 10.94 15.84 16.16
C GLY A 156 9.53 15.39 16.50
N MET A 157 8.96 14.46 15.72
CA MET A 157 7.64 13.88 16.00
C MET A 157 7.72 12.81 17.08
N THR A 158 6.57 12.45 17.63
CA THR A 158 6.45 11.23 18.42
C THR A 158 6.52 10.03 17.48
N THR A 159 7.22 8.97 17.88
CA THR A 159 7.29 7.71 17.14
C THR A 159 6.57 6.62 17.93
N SER A 160 5.70 5.86 17.26
CA SER A 160 5.00 4.72 17.88
C SER A 160 5.95 3.52 18.09
N ALA A 161 5.46 2.47 18.75
CA ALA A 161 6.22 1.23 18.90
C ALA A 161 6.40 0.47 17.57
N ALA A 162 5.55 0.74 16.57
CA ALA A 162 5.66 0.21 15.21
C ALA A 162 6.46 1.15 14.29
N GLU A 163 7.25 2.06 14.86
CA GLU A 163 8.08 3.01 14.14
C GLU A 163 7.28 3.94 13.21
N VAL A 164 6.09 4.38 13.64
CA VAL A 164 5.24 5.31 12.89
C VAL A 164 5.37 6.72 13.43
N GLY A 165 5.51 7.71 12.55
CA GLY A 165 5.54 9.12 12.92
C GLY A 165 4.15 9.63 13.25
N ILE A 166 3.98 10.17 14.46
CA ILE A 166 2.73 10.75 14.96
C ILE A 166 2.94 12.24 15.22
N LEU A 167 2.15 13.08 14.54
CA LEU A 167 2.11 14.52 14.79
C LEU A 167 0.72 14.91 15.32
N ASN A 168 0.68 15.47 16.53
CA ASN A 168 -0.53 16.05 17.10
C ASN A 168 -0.58 17.56 16.86
N SER A 169 -1.77 18.10 16.59
CA SER A 169 -2.00 19.54 16.44
C SER A 169 -1.68 20.37 17.69
N SER A 170 -1.54 19.73 18.86
CA SER A 170 -1.05 20.38 20.08
C SER A 170 0.41 20.83 19.98
N ASP A 171 1.24 20.20 19.13
CA ASP A 171 2.55 20.72 18.74
C ASP A 171 2.39 21.80 17.67
N SER A 172 2.00 23.00 18.09
CA SER A 172 1.71 24.11 17.17
C SER A 172 2.89 24.52 16.29
N VAL A 173 4.13 24.27 16.75
CA VAL A 173 5.34 24.63 16.02
C VAL A 173 5.49 23.72 14.80
N ARG A 174 5.42 22.40 15.01
CA ARG A 174 5.51 21.44 13.90
C ARG A 174 4.24 21.40 13.09
N TRP A 175 3.08 21.63 13.70
CA TRP A 175 1.80 21.65 13.00
C TRP A 175 1.74 22.70 11.88
N GLY A 176 2.42 23.83 12.05
CA GLY A 176 2.55 24.85 10.99
C GLY A 176 3.24 24.35 9.71
N ASN A 177 3.95 23.22 9.78
CA ASN A 177 4.54 22.54 8.63
C ASN A 177 3.97 21.13 8.38
N SER A 178 2.78 20.84 8.90
CA SER A 178 2.16 19.51 8.87
C SER A 178 1.59 19.11 7.51
N TRP A 179 1.18 17.83 7.44
CA TRP A 179 0.44 17.28 6.32
C TRP A 179 -0.88 18.01 6.14
N THR A 180 -1.65 18.24 7.20
CA THR A 180 -2.90 18.98 7.10
C THR A 180 -2.71 20.41 6.60
N THR A 181 -1.64 21.09 7.03
CA THR A 181 -1.38 22.48 6.63
C THR A 181 -0.95 22.60 5.16
N TRP A 182 -0.06 21.71 4.69
CA TRP A 182 0.47 21.78 3.33
C TRP A 182 -0.29 20.93 2.32
N ASN A 183 -1.15 20.01 2.75
CA ASN A 183 -1.91 19.11 1.90
C ASN A 183 -3.41 19.14 2.28
N PRO A 184 -4.12 20.25 2.00
CA PRO A 184 -5.54 20.38 2.29
C PRO A 184 -6.41 19.49 1.38
N THR A 185 -7.54 19.00 1.91
CA THR A 185 -8.49 18.16 1.19
C THR A 185 -9.93 18.72 1.25
N PRO A 186 -10.57 19.06 0.12
CA PRO A 186 -9.98 19.22 -1.21
C PRO A 186 -9.12 20.48 -1.29
N GLY A 187 -8.18 20.53 -2.24
CA GLY A 187 -7.37 21.73 -2.43
C GLY A 187 -6.16 21.53 -3.33
N THR A 188 -5.22 22.47 -3.22
CA THR A 188 -3.95 22.43 -3.95
C THR A 188 -2.85 22.07 -2.96
N ALA A 189 -2.38 20.82 -3.03
CA ALA A 189 -1.34 20.34 -2.13
C ALA A 189 0.00 21.02 -2.46
N TYR A 190 0.73 21.40 -1.42
CA TYR A 190 2.00 22.12 -1.45
C TYR A 190 1.96 23.36 -2.34
N THR A 191 0.77 23.97 -2.49
CA THR A 191 0.47 25.13 -3.37
C THR A 191 0.68 24.89 -4.87
N VAL A 192 0.98 23.66 -5.27
CA VAL A 192 1.36 23.31 -6.65
C VAL A 192 0.49 22.20 -7.23
N PHE A 193 0.27 21.13 -6.47
CA PHE A 193 -0.44 19.94 -6.96
C PHE A 193 -1.95 20.16 -6.88
N THR A 194 -2.50 20.70 -7.96
CA THR A 194 -3.94 21.00 -8.08
C THR A 194 -4.75 19.71 -8.16
N GLY A 195 -5.90 19.69 -7.47
CA GLY A 195 -6.72 18.49 -7.30
C GLY A 195 -6.32 17.65 -6.09
N GLY A 196 -5.25 18.04 -5.39
CA GLY A 196 -4.75 17.35 -4.21
C GLY A 196 -3.97 16.08 -4.56
N ILE A 197 -3.36 15.50 -3.54
CA ILE A 197 -2.54 14.27 -3.69
C ILE A 197 -3.18 13.09 -2.96
N GLN A 198 -4.33 13.30 -2.32
CA GLN A 198 -4.93 12.35 -1.39
C GLN A 198 -6.16 11.66 -1.98
N ASN A 199 -6.41 10.43 -1.53
CA ASN A 199 -7.66 9.73 -1.74
C ASN A 199 -8.26 9.33 -0.39
N ASN A 200 -9.58 9.19 -0.32
CA ASN A 200 -10.25 8.73 0.89
C ASN A 200 -10.37 7.21 0.96
N PHE A 201 -10.56 6.73 2.19
CA PHE A 201 -11.13 5.41 2.48
C PHE A 201 -12.66 5.45 2.30
N GLY A 202 -13.40 4.53 2.93
CA GLY A 202 -14.86 4.47 2.81
C GLY A 202 -15.36 3.87 1.50
N LYS A 203 -14.57 2.97 0.90
CA LYS A 203 -14.88 2.29 -0.37
C LYS A 203 -15.02 0.78 -0.16
N SER A 204 -15.72 0.12 -1.07
CA SER A 204 -15.69 -1.34 -1.19
C SER A 204 -14.35 -1.77 -1.79
N GLY A 205 -13.57 -2.57 -1.07
CA GLY A 205 -12.29 -3.09 -1.53
C GLY A 205 -11.10 -2.16 -1.25
N LEU A 206 -10.11 -2.17 -2.15
CA LEU A 206 -8.87 -1.42 -2.04
C LEU A 206 -9.09 0.09 -2.25
N ALA A 207 -8.35 0.92 -1.52
CA ALA A 207 -8.25 2.35 -1.79
C ALA A 207 -6.91 2.65 -2.48
N PHE A 208 -6.94 3.43 -3.56
CA PHE A 208 -5.77 3.64 -4.43
C PHE A 208 -5.25 5.08 -4.45
N VAL A 209 -3.93 5.22 -4.54
CA VAL A 209 -3.29 6.40 -5.13
C VAL A 209 -2.19 5.97 -6.08
N ASP A 210 -2.04 6.69 -7.19
CA ASP A 210 -0.93 6.47 -8.12
C ASP A 210 0.23 7.38 -7.75
N VAL A 211 1.44 6.84 -7.64
CA VAL A 211 2.66 7.62 -7.40
C VAL A 211 3.19 8.12 -8.74
N GLN A 212 3.31 9.44 -8.87
CA GLN A 212 3.90 10.09 -10.04
C GLN A 212 5.26 10.66 -9.71
N ARG A 213 6.25 10.41 -10.57
CA ARG A 213 7.55 11.07 -10.54
C ARG A 213 7.50 12.34 -11.38
N ILE A 214 7.98 13.45 -10.82
CA ILE A 214 8.05 14.74 -11.51
C ILE A 214 9.49 15.23 -11.46
N VAL A 215 10.07 15.49 -12.63
CA VAL A 215 11.43 16.03 -12.77
C VAL A 215 11.37 17.46 -13.31
N PRO A 216 12.30 18.35 -12.91
CA PRO A 216 12.22 19.77 -13.24
C PRO A 216 12.47 20.08 -14.71
N THR A 217 13.13 19.17 -15.43
CA THR A 217 13.45 19.32 -16.85
C THR A 217 12.20 19.26 -17.74
N VAL A 218 11.18 18.49 -17.34
CA VAL A 218 9.98 18.26 -18.16
C VAL A 218 8.70 18.79 -17.50
N GLY A 219 8.69 18.96 -16.17
CA GLY A 219 7.54 19.53 -15.45
C GLY A 219 6.25 18.73 -15.59
N THR A 220 6.36 17.46 -15.98
CA THR A 220 5.26 16.54 -16.24
C THR A 220 5.42 15.33 -15.35
N GLY A 221 4.31 14.85 -14.78
CA GLY A 221 4.27 13.64 -13.97
C GLY A 221 4.33 12.40 -14.84
N THR A 222 5.16 11.44 -14.44
CA THR A 222 5.23 10.10 -15.02
C THR A 222 4.76 9.11 -13.97
N TYR A 223 3.87 8.19 -14.34
CA TYR A 223 3.45 7.11 -13.44
C TYR A 223 4.63 6.19 -13.11
N GLU A 224 4.78 5.82 -11.84
CA GLU A 224 5.78 4.86 -11.38
C GLU A 224 5.15 3.60 -10.78
N THR A 225 4.18 3.76 -9.89
CA THR A 225 3.49 2.63 -9.22
C THR A 225 2.14 3.07 -8.65
N THR A 226 1.36 2.12 -8.16
CA THR A 226 0.15 2.35 -7.38
C THR A 226 0.37 1.88 -5.94
N ILE A 227 0.01 2.74 -4.98
CA ILE A 227 -0.18 2.33 -3.58
C ILE A 227 -1.65 1.98 -3.40
N ALA A 228 -1.92 0.75 -2.97
CA ALA A 228 -3.24 0.29 -2.58
C ALA A 228 -3.27 -0.03 -1.08
N ILE A 229 -4.33 0.38 -0.39
CA ILE A 229 -4.55 0.03 1.01
C ILE A 229 -5.83 -0.81 1.10
N SER A 230 -5.71 -1.99 1.71
CA SER A 230 -6.84 -2.89 1.95
C SER A 230 -7.67 -2.46 3.16
N ARG A 231 -8.83 -3.09 3.31
CA ARG A 231 -9.71 -2.89 4.47
C ARG A 231 -9.13 -3.50 5.76
N THR A 232 -8.10 -4.35 5.66
CA THR A 232 -7.34 -4.93 6.78
C THR A 232 -6.07 -4.15 7.07
N GLY A 233 -5.87 -3.00 6.44
CA GLY A 233 -4.70 -2.13 6.64
C GLY A 233 -3.46 -2.54 5.86
N ASP A 234 -3.52 -3.60 5.04
CA ASP A 234 -2.39 -4.01 4.21
C ASP A 234 -2.10 -2.96 3.14
N VAL A 235 -0.85 -2.53 3.05
CA VAL A 235 -0.34 -1.60 2.04
C VAL A 235 0.40 -2.39 0.99
N PHE A 236 -0.08 -2.29 -0.24
CA PHE A 236 0.53 -2.88 -1.41
C PHE A 236 1.12 -1.80 -2.32
N VAL A 237 2.29 -2.07 -2.86
CA VAL A 237 2.92 -1.27 -3.90
C VAL A 237 3.07 -2.15 -5.13
N ALA A 238 2.25 -1.87 -6.15
CA ALA A 238 2.28 -2.62 -7.40
C ALA A 238 1.85 -1.77 -8.58
N THR A 239 2.33 -2.14 -9.76
CA THR A 239 1.94 -1.52 -11.02
C THR A 239 0.57 -1.99 -11.47
N GLY A 240 0.18 -3.22 -11.13
CA GLY A 240 -1.09 -3.83 -11.52
C GLY A 240 -1.76 -4.54 -10.35
N PHE A 241 -3.08 -4.61 -10.42
CA PHE A 241 -3.93 -5.35 -9.49
C PHE A 241 -4.94 -6.14 -10.30
N PHE A 242 -5.19 -7.37 -9.89
CA PHE A 242 -6.00 -8.32 -10.63
C PHE A 242 -7.01 -9.00 -9.71
N ASP A 243 -8.20 -9.20 -10.25
CA ASP A 243 -9.26 -9.92 -9.57
C ASP A 243 -9.05 -11.42 -9.76
N VAL A 244 -9.03 -12.15 -8.65
CA VAL A 244 -9.09 -13.61 -8.65
C VAL A 244 -10.46 -14.01 -8.13
N THR A 245 -11.22 -14.73 -8.94
CA THR A 245 -12.61 -15.12 -8.62
C THR A 245 -12.72 -16.63 -8.51
N PRO A 246 -12.77 -17.22 -7.31
CA PRO A 246 -12.91 -18.67 -7.19
C PRO A 246 -14.33 -19.10 -7.59
N ALA A 247 -14.43 -20.13 -8.42
CA ALA A 247 -15.70 -20.82 -8.60
C ALA A 247 -16.11 -21.51 -7.29
N ALA A 248 -17.36 -21.34 -6.85
CA ALA A 248 -17.89 -22.03 -5.68
C ALA A 248 -17.95 -23.55 -5.96
N PRO A 249 -17.14 -24.38 -5.26
CA PRO A 249 -17.19 -25.83 -5.46
C PRO A 249 -18.51 -26.40 -4.92
N VAL A 250 -19.06 -27.41 -5.60
CA VAL A 250 -20.36 -28.00 -5.24
C VAL A 250 -20.30 -28.83 -3.94
N ASN A 251 -19.16 -29.48 -3.66
CA ASN A 251 -18.99 -30.41 -2.52
C ASN A 251 -17.63 -30.23 -1.83
N GLY A 252 -17.36 -28.99 -1.40
CA GLY A 252 -16.16 -28.66 -0.67
C GLY A 252 -16.02 -27.16 -0.48
N SER A 253 -14.80 -26.74 -0.20
CA SER A 253 -14.43 -25.32 -0.13
C SER A 253 -13.02 -25.09 -0.68
N ILE A 254 -12.73 -23.85 -1.04
CA ILE A 254 -11.40 -23.38 -1.37
C ILE A 254 -10.95 -22.46 -0.23
N THR A 255 -9.75 -22.68 0.29
CA THR A 255 -9.09 -21.79 1.25
C THR A 255 -7.83 -21.19 0.63
N GLY A 256 -7.40 -20.03 1.11
CA GLY A 256 -6.29 -19.26 0.50
C GLY A 256 -6.76 -18.17 -0.47
N ILE A 257 -8.07 -17.94 -0.52
CA ILE A 257 -8.75 -16.85 -1.24
C ILE A 257 -10.10 -16.58 -0.59
N GLU A 258 -10.60 -15.35 -0.68
CA GLU A 258 -11.97 -15.02 -0.27
C GLU A 258 -13.03 -15.65 -1.20
N SER A 259 -14.11 -16.19 -0.63
CA SER A 259 -15.17 -16.87 -1.41
C SER A 259 -15.88 -16.01 -2.46
N GLY A 260 -15.86 -14.69 -2.30
CA GLY A 260 -16.40 -13.72 -3.27
C GLY A 260 -15.38 -13.25 -4.31
N GLY A 261 -14.14 -13.76 -4.23
CA GLY A 261 -13.00 -13.24 -4.95
C GLY A 261 -12.27 -12.14 -4.19
N GLU A 262 -11.04 -11.87 -4.61
CA GLU A 262 -10.17 -10.85 -4.04
C GLU A 262 -9.38 -10.15 -5.14
N THR A 263 -9.11 -8.86 -4.94
CA THR A 263 -8.20 -8.09 -5.80
C THR A 263 -6.82 -8.12 -5.18
N VAL A 264 -5.83 -8.67 -5.90
CA VAL A 264 -4.46 -8.83 -5.40
C VAL A 264 -3.44 -8.13 -6.31
N PRO A 265 -2.28 -7.73 -5.76
CA PRO A 265 -1.19 -7.20 -6.56
C PRO A 265 -0.70 -8.18 -7.63
N SER A 266 -0.25 -7.65 -8.76
CA SER A 266 0.50 -8.40 -9.76
C SER A 266 1.69 -9.14 -9.13
N GLY A 267 1.94 -10.36 -9.60
CA GLY A 267 3.00 -11.23 -9.09
C GLY A 267 2.70 -11.91 -7.76
N THR A 268 1.54 -11.66 -7.14
CA THR A 268 1.13 -12.34 -5.90
C THR A 268 1.01 -13.84 -6.15
N VAL A 269 1.51 -14.65 -5.21
CA VAL A 269 1.34 -16.11 -5.23
C VAL A 269 0.31 -16.50 -4.19
N LEU A 270 -0.86 -16.92 -4.65
CA LEU A 270 -1.93 -17.47 -3.81
C LEU A 270 -1.71 -18.98 -3.62
N ASN A 271 -1.76 -19.45 -2.37
CA ASN A 271 -1.66 -20.88 -2.06
C ASN A 271 -3.07 -21.44 -1.84
N LEU A 272 -3.73 -21.80 -2.94
CA LEU A 272 -5.11 -22.28 -2.94
C LEU A 272 -5.16 -23.74 -2.48
N THR A 273 -6.01 -24.04 -1.50
CA THR A 273 -6.21 -25.40 -0.99
C THR A 273 -7.66 -25.82 -1.18
N ALA A 274 -7.86 -26.95 -1.85
CA ALA A 274 -9.17 -27.56 -2.00
C ALA A 274 -9.45 -28.45 -0.79
N ASN A 275 -10.62 -28.27 -0.18
CA ASN A 275 -11.08 -29.04 0.97
C ASN A 275 -12.38 -29.76 0.58
N PRO A 276 -12.31 -30.99 0.04
CA PRO A 276 -13.50 -31.76 -0.31
C PRO A 276 -14.33 -32.13 0.92
N ASP A 277 -15.65 -32.13 0.75
CA ASP A 277 -16.55 -32.63 1.78
C ASP A 277 -16.44 -34.16 1.96
N PRO A 278 -16.84 -34.71 3.11
CA PRO A 278 -16.85 -36.15 3.33
C PRO A 278 -17.60 -36.91 2.22
N GLY A 279 -16.93 -37.91 1.63
CA GLY A 279 -17.48 -38.70 0.51
C GLY A 279 -17.09 -38.17 -0.87
N TYR A 280 -16.41 -37.04 -0.95
CA TYR A 280 -15.87 -36.46 -2.18
C TYR A 280 -14.34 -36.44 -2.16
N ALA A 281 -13.74 -36.31 -3.33
CA ALA A 281 -12.29 -36.20 -3.51
C ALA A 281 -11.96 -35.03 -4.44
N PHE A 282 -10.85 -34.36 -4.15
CA PHE A 282 -10.27 -33.38 -5.05
C PHE A 282 -9.68 -34.11 -6.27
N VAL A 283 -9.96 -33.61 -7.47
CA VAL A 283 -9.51 -34.21 -8.73
C VAL A 283 -8.43 -33.34 -9.37
N GLU A 284 -8.77 -32.10 -9.69
CA GLU A 284 -7.88 -31.15 -10.32
C GLU A 284 -8.32 -29.71 -10.07
N TRP A 285 -7.40 -28.78 -10.30
CA TRP A 285 -7.68 -27.37 -10.42
C TRP A 285 -7.95 -27.02 -11.87
N LEU A 286 -8.94 -26.17 -12.09
CA LEU A 286 -9.12 -25.44 -13.34
C LEU A 286 -8.82 -23.97 -13.05
N VAL A 287 -7.99 -23.38 -13.89
CA VAL A 287 -7.69 -21.94 -13.88
C VAL A 287 -8.04 -21.43 -15.27
N ASP A 288 -8.99 -20.49 -15.34
CA ASP A 288 -9.56 -19.97 -16.58
C ASP A 288 -10.04 -21.08 -17.52
N SER A 289 -10.73 -22.07 -16.95
CA SER A 289 -11.21 -23.29 -17.62
C SER A 289 -10.14 -24.22 -18.19
N ALA A 290 -8.86 -23.98 -17.91
CA ALA A 290 -7.75 -24.86 -18.29
C ALA A 290 -7.23 -25.66 -17.10
N SER A 291 -6.83 -26.92 -17.31
CA SER A 291 -6.27 -27.74 -16.23
C SER A 291 -4.97 -27.14 -15.71
N ALA A 292 -4.94 -26.85 -14.41
CA ALA A 292 -3.76 -26.39 -13.66
C ALA A 292 -3.13 -27.53 -12.83
N GLY A 293 -3.57 -28.77 -13.07
CA GLY A 293 -3.05 -29.98 -12.42
C GLY A 293 -3.76 -30.34 -11.11
N SER A 294 -3.27 -31.41 -10.48
CA SER A 294 -3.90 -32.05 -9.31
C SER A 294 -3.09 -31.90 -8.03
N SER A 295 -2.13 -30.98 -7.99
CA SER A 295 -1.42 -30.64 -6.75
C SER A 295 -2.35 -29.87 -5.81
N ASN A 296 -2.37 -30.24 -4.53
CA ASN A 296 -3.14 -29.54 -3.51
C ASN A 296 -2.27 -29.41 -2.25
N PRO A 297 -1.80 -28.20 -1.89
CA PRO A 297 -2.19 -26.88 -2.43
C PRO A 297 -1.70 -26.57 -3.86
N LEU A 298 -2.37 -25.64 -4.55
CA LEU A 298 -1.97 -25.01 -5.81
C LEU A 298 -1.34 -23.63 -5.54
N PRO A 299 -0.06 -23.43 -5.88
CA PRO A 299 0.52 -22.09 -5.96
C PRO A 299 0.12 -21.40 -7.26
N LEU A 300 -0.82 -20.45 -7.20
CA LEU A 300 -1.28 -19.65 -8.32
C LEU A 300 -0.55 -18.29 -8.33
N THR A 301 0.23 -18.00 -9.38
CA THR A 301 0.81 -16.66 -9.56
C THR A 301 -0.13 -15.78 -10.37
N VAL A 302 -0.52 -14.64 -9.82
CA VAL A 302 -1.53 -13.75 -10.39
C VAL A 302 -0.87 -12.66 -11.22
N ASN A 303 -1.03 -12.72 -12.54
CA ASN A 303 -0.51 -11.73 -13.49
C ASN A 303 -1.59 -11.17 -14.44
N ALA A 304 -2.83 -11.61 -14.25
CA ALA A 304 -4.02 -11.19 -14.97
C ALA A 304 -5.24 -11.51 -14.12
N ASN A 305 -6.41 -10.97 -14.49
CA ASN A 305 -7.67 -11.42 -13.91
C ASN A 305 -7.86 -12.89 -14.20
N THR A 306 -8.23 -13.66 -13.18
CA THR A 306 -8.26 -15.12 -13.25
C THR A 306 -9.49 -15.67 -12.52
N SER A 307 -10.03 -16.77 -13.05
CA SER A 307 -11.18 -17.50 -12.53
C SER A 307 -10.91 -18.99 -12.30
#